data_AF-A0A950H7T5-F1
#
_entry.id   AF-A0A950H7T5-F1
#
_cell.length_a   1.000
_cell.length_b   1.000
_cell.length_c   1.000
_cell.angle_alpha   90.00
_cell.angle_beta   90.00
_cell.angle_gamma   90.00
#
_symmetry.space_group_name_H-M   'P 1'
#
loop_
_entity.id
_entity.type
_entity.pdbx_description
1 polymer ?
#
loop_
_entity_poly.entity_id
_entity_poly.type
_entity_poly.pdbx_seq_one_letter_code
_entity_poly.pdbx_strand_id
1 'polypeptide(L)'
;MTTKEASTNDGRYLASMSRLLFSRPQAKEEARSAQAHELGFLSGLNEEQLRQYLDLAAAHHVTVRLSQIVQAAAAAAHYGKLEEHLAASLELEHKRIQNALAFLNTICHELENAGCPVTVIKSLDHWPDLGGDLDLFTSGDKDVV
;
A
#
# COMPACT_ATOMS: atom_id res chain seq x y z
N MET A 1 13.35 -23.26 -12.45
CA MET A 1 12.15 -23.27 -11.57
C MET A 1 10.97 -22.84 -12.40
N THR A 2 10.05 -23.75 -12.61
CA THR A 2 9.01 -23.72 -13.65
C THR A 2 7.81 -22.88 -13.22
N THR A 3 7.33 -22.05 -14.14
CA THR A 3 6.19 -21.11 -14.08
C THR A 3 4.92 -21.57 -13.32
N LYS A 4 4.75 -22.87 -13.10
CA LYS A 4 3.64 -23.47 -12.34
C LYS A 4 3.77 -23.29 -10.81
N GLU A 5 4.98 -23.29 -10.26
CA GLU A 5 5.21 -23.03 -8.83
C GLU A 5 5.00 -21.55 -8.48
N ALA A 6 5.45 -20.65 -9.36
CA ALA A 6 5.22 -19.21 -9.22
C ALA A 6 3.72 -18.86 -9.18
N SER A 7 2.94 -19.41 -10.11
CA SER A 7 1.47 -19.24 -10.13
C SER A 7 0.75 -19.79 -8.88
N THR A 8 1.30 -20.83 -8.24
CA THR A 8 0.71 -21.40 -7.02
C THR A 8 1.04 -20.56 -5.79
N ASN A 9 2.25 -19.98 -5.74
CA ASN A 9 2.67 -19.06 -4.67
C ASN A 9 1.93 -17.72 -4.73
N ASP A 10 1.73 -17.15 -5.93
CA ASP A 10 0.98 -15.90 -6.11
C ASP A 10 -0.45 -16.03 -5.58
N GLY A 11 -1.12 -17.17 -5.84
CA GLY A 11 -2.45 -17.43 -5.31
C GLY A 11 -2.49 -17.47 -3.77
N ARG A 12 -1.48 -18.07 -3.13
CA ARG A 12 -1.36 -18.08 -1.66
C ARG A 12 -1.06 -16.68 -1.12
N TYR A 13 -0.19 -15.93 -1.78
CA TYR A 13 0.17 -14.55 -1.40
C TYR A 13 -1.03 -13.62 -1.49
N LEU A 14 -1.77 -13.64 -2.61
CA LEU A 14 -3.01 -12.86 -2.77
C LEU A 14 -4.06 -13.22 -1.72
N ALA A 15 -4.22 -14.51 -1.43
CA ALA A 15 -5.17 -14.95 -0.40
C ALA A 15 -4.77 -14.45 1.00
N SER A 16 -3.47 -14.46 1.32
CA SER A 16 -2.93 -13.90 2.57
C SER A 16 -3.16 -12.38 2.65
N MET A 17 -2.80 -11.64 1.59
CA MET A 17 -3.01 -10.19 1.50
C MET A 17 -4.47 -9.82 1.67
N SER A 18 -5.37 -10.50 0.95
CA SER A 18 -6.81 -10.27 1.04
C SER A 18 -7.31 -10.46 2.47
N ARG A 19 -6.95 -11.58 3.12
CA ARG A 19 -7.32 -11.81 4.53
C ARG A 19 -6.79 -10.71 5.45
N LEU A 20 -5.54 -10.28 5.30
CA LEU A 20 -4.95 -9.22 6.11
C LEU A 20 -5.62 -7.85 5.86
N LEU A 21 -5.83 -7.47 4.60
CA LEU A 21 -6.39 -6.17 4.19
C LEU A 21 -7.86 -6.00 4.58
N PHE A 22 -8.63 -7.09 4.61
CA PHE A 22 -10.05 -7.10 4.93
C PHE A 22 -10.36 -7.50 6.39
N SER A 23 -9.35 -7.88 7.18
CA SER A 23 -9.50 -8.13 8.61
C SER A 23 -9.74 -6.81 9.35
N ARG A 24 -10.98 -6.58 9.80
CA ARG A 24 -11.34 -5.35 10.53
C ARG A 24 -10.68 -5.32 11.92
N PRO A 25 -10.11 -4.18 12.36
CA PRO A 25 -9.53 -4.03 13.70
C PRO A 25 -10.51 -4.27 14.87
N GLN A 26 -11.82 -4.07 14.65
CA GLN A 26 -12.88 -4.32 15.63
C GLN A 26 -13.46 -5.74 15.57
N ALA A 27 -12.84 -6.64 14.81
CA ALA A 27 -13.43 -7.94 14.57
C ALA A 27 -13.33 -8.88 15.78
N LYS A 28 -14.31 -9.78 15.84
CA LYS A 28 -14.44 -10.86 16.81
C LYS A 28 -13.16 -11.70 16.90
N GLU A 29 -13.01 -12.46 17.98
CA GLU A 29 -11.85 -13.32 18.27
C GLU A 29 -11.39 -14.19 17.09
N GLU A 30 -12.33 -14.64 16.26
CA GLU A 30 -12.07 -15.37 15.00
C GLU A 30 -11.18 -14.61 14.00
N ALA A 31 -11.36 -13.30 13.86
CA ALA A 31 -10.56 -12.49 12.93
C ALA A 31 -9.15 -12.23 13.44
N ARG A 32 -8.97 -12.14 14.77
CA ARG A 32 -7.64 -12.08 15.39
C ARG A 32 -6.89 -13.39 15.18
N SER A 33 -7.57 -14.52 15.31
CA SER A 33 -7.02 -15.85 15.02
C SER A 33 -6.58 -15.96 13.55
N ALA A 34 -7.44 -15.53 12.60
CA ALA A 34 -7.10 -15.52 11.19
C ALA A 34 -5.88 -14.60 10.88
N GLN A 35 -5.83 -13.41 11.48
CA GLN A 35 -4.69 -12.51 11.34
C GLN A 35 -3.39 -13.13 11.90
N ALA A 36 -3.45 -13.75 13.07
CA ALA A 36 -2.29 -14.43 13.68
C ALA A 36 -1.79 -15.60 12.81
N HIS A 37 -2.71 -16.36 12.19
CA HIS A 37 -2.36 -17.40 11.25
C HIS A 37 -1.60 -16.86 10.03
N GLU A 38 -2.06 -15.76 9.43
CA GLU A 38 -1.36 -15.14 8.30
C GLU A 38 -0.01 -14.52 8.71
N LEU A 39 0.11 -13.95 9.92
CA LEU A 39 1.39 -13.50 10.45
C LEU A 39 2.39 -14.65 10.64
N GLY A 40 1.93 -15.80 11.14
CA GLY A 40 2.74 -17.01 11.25
C GLY A 40 3.21 -17.52 9.88
N PHE A 41 2.36 -17.41 8.86
CA PHE A 41 2.75 -17.69 7.48
C PHE A 41 3.82 -16.72 6.98
N LEU A 42 3.64 -15.41 7.18
CA LEU A 42 4.59 -14.40 6.73
C LEU A 42 5.94 -14.49 7.46
N SER A 43 5.94 -14.80 8.75
CA SER A 43 7.17 -14.95 9.53
C SER A 43 7.98 -16.19 9.14
N GLY A 44 7.35 -17.19 8.50
CA GLY A 44 8.01 -18.35 7.94
C GLY A 44 8.58 -18.15 6.53
N LEU A 45 8.29 -17.02 5.86
CA LEU A 45 8.85 -16.73 4.54
C LEU A 45 10.34 -16.40 4.64
N ASN A 46 11.12 -16.88 3.67
CA ASN A 46 12.48 -16.39 3.49
C ASN A 46 12.48 -15.01 2.81
N GLU A 47 13.67 -14.38 2.75
CA GLU A 47 13.84 -13.04 2.20
C GLU A 47 13.34 -12.90 0.75
N GLU A 48 13.64 -13.88 -0.11
CA GLU A 48 13.21 -13.86 -1.51
C GLU A 48 11.69 -14.00 -1.65
N GLN A 49 11.06 -14.85 -0.84
CA GLN A 49 9.61 -15.02 -0.82
C GLN A 49 8.90 -13.78 -0.28
N LEU A 50 9.48 -13.14 0.75
CA LEU A 50 8.94 -11.90 1.29
C LEU A 50 9.08 -10.75 0.29
N ARG A 51 10.19 -10.71 -0.46
CA ARG A 51 10.37 -9.76 -1.58
C ARG A 51 9.31 -9.97 -2.65
N GLN A 52 9.08 -11.20 -3.10
CA GLN A 52 8.02 -11.54 -4.06
C GLN A 52 6.62 -11.16 -3.54
N TYR A 53 6.36 -11.37 -2.26
CA TYR A 53 5.13 -10.94 -1.61
C TYR A 53 4.97 -9.41 -1.67
N LEU A 54 6.03 -8.64 -1.39
CA LEU A 54 5.98 -7.18 -1.47
C LEU A 54 5.87 -6.67 -2.91
N ASP A 55 6.55 -7.30 -3.87
CA ASP A 55 6.45 -6.99 -5.30
C ASP A 55 4.99 -7.16 -5.79
N LEU A 56 4.32 -8.22 -5.32
CA LEU A 56 2.91 -8.46 -5.62
C LEU A 56 1.98 -7.41 -4.96
N ALA A 57 2.27 -7.00 -3.72
CA ALA A 57 1.54 -5.92 -3.06
C ALA A 57 1.67 -4.60 -3.83
N ALA A 58 2.86 -4.32 -4.37
CA ALA A 58 3.12 -3.15 -5.19
C ALA A 58 2.36 -3.19 -6.52
N ALA A 59 2.31 -4.34 -7.19
CA ALA A 59 1.52 -4.53 -8.42
C ALA A 59 0.02 -4.31 -8.22
N HIS A 60 -0.47 -4.47 -6.98
CA HIS A 60 -1.87 -4.20 -6.60
C HIS A 60 -2.08 -2.85 -5.92
N HIS A 61 -1.05 -2.00 -5.82
CA HIS A 61 -1.10 -0.68 -5.19
C HIS A 61 -1.65 -0.70 -3.74
N VAL A 62 -1.19 -1.68 -2.93
CA VAL A 62 -1.60 -1.86 -1.53
C VAL A 62 -0.40 -2.00 -0.57
N THR A 63 0.81 -1.66 -1.01
CA THR A 63 2.06 -1.86 -0.25
C THR A 63 2.05 -1.18 1.10
N VAL A 64 1.74 0.12 1.14
CA VAL A 64 1.72 0.93 2.36
C VAL A 64 0.62 0.45 3.29
N ARG A 65 -0.60 0.29 2.76
CA ARG A 65 -1.74 -0.20 3.54
C ARG A 65 -1.45 -1.56 4.18
N LEU A 66 -0.94 -2.51 3.38
CA LEU A 66 -0.61 -3.85 3.84
C LEU A 66 0.51 -3.81 4.88
N SER A 67 1.58 -3.07 4.61
CA SER A 67 2.73 -2.97 5.52
C SER A 67 2.33 -2.37 6.87
N GLN A 68 1.48 -1.34 6.90
CA GLN A 68 0.96 -0.77 8.15
C GLN A 68 0.13 -1.79 8.95
N ILE A 69 -0.74 -2.55 8.28
CA ILE A 69 -1.55 -3.60 8.94
C ILE A 69 -0.65 -4.68 9.53
N VAL A 70 0.32 -5.17 8.74
CA VAL A 70 1.21 -6.24 9.18
C VAL A 70 2.14 -5.75 10.28
N GLN A 71 2.65 -4.52 10.22
CA GLN A 71 3.50 -3.95 11.28
C GLN A 71 2.74 -3.82 12.60
N ALA A 72 1.52 -3.26 12.58
CA ALA A 72 0.70 -3.13 13.78
C ALA A 72 0.39 -4.51 14.40
N ALA A 73 0.07 -5.49 13.56
CA ALA A 73 -0.26 -6.83 14.03
C ALA A 73 0.98 -7.62 14.49
N ALA A 74 2.13 -7.46 13.82
CA ALA A 74 3.40 -8.07 14.18
C ALA A 74 3.94 -7.52 15.51
N ALA A 75 3.82 -6.21 15.74
CA ALA A 75 4.18 -5.57 17.01
C ALA A 75 3.34 -6.14 18.17
N ALA A 76 2.02 -6.29 17.97
CA ALA A 76 1.12 -6.88 18.97
C ALA A 76 1.41 -8.36 19.27
N ALA A 77 1.92 -9.10 18.28
CA ALA A 77 2.23 -10.53 18.38
C ALA A 77 3.72 -10.84 18.61
N HIS A 78 4.56 -9.82 18.80
CA HIS A 78 6.01 -9.91 19.03
C HIS A 78 6.82 -10.60 17.91
N TYR A 79 6.44 -10.43 16.65
CA TYR A 79 7.20 -10.92 15.48
C TYR A 79 8.27 -9.91 15.03
N GLY A 80 9.30 -9.68 15.85
CA GLY A 80 10.28 -8.59 15.65
C GLY A 80 11.03 -8.61 14.31
N LYS A 81 11.38 -9.78 13.75
CA LYS A 81 12.05 -9.87 12.45
C LYS A 81 11.18 -9.38 11.29
N LEU A 82 9.88 -9.68 11.34
CA LEU A 82 8.93 -9.26 10.32
C LEU A 82 8.66 -7.75 10.41
N GLU A 83 8.61 -7.23 11.63
CA GLU A 83 8.47 -5.80 11.90
C GLU A 83 9.65 -5.00 11.32
N GLU A 84 10.88 -5.42 11.58
CA GLU A 84 12.09 -4.75 11.08
C GLU A 84 12.15 -4.74 9.55
N HIS A 85 11.85 -5.87 8.91
CA HIS A 85 11.91 -6.02 7.46
C HIS A 85 10.89 -5.11 6.74
N LEU A 86 9.69 -4.99 7.31
CA LEU A 86 8.63 -4.14 6.75
C LEU A 86 8.87 -2.66 7.03
N ALA A 87 9.51 -2.32 8.15
CA ALA A 87 9.80 -0.93 8.52
C ALA A 87 10.64 -0.22 7.45
N ALA A 88 11.70 -0.87 6.95
CA ALA A 88 12.57 -0.28 5.93
C ALA A 88 11.82 -0.01 4.61
N SER A 89 11.01 -0.97 4.16
CA SER A 89 10.21 -0.84 2.93
C SER A 89 9.13 0.23 3.06
N LEU A 90 8.46 0.28 4.21
CA LEU A 90 7.43 1.29 4.50
C LEU A 90 8.01 2.70 4.56
N GLU A 91 9.19 2.87 5.17
CA GLU A 91 9.89 4.16 5.23
C GLU A 91 10.28 4.66 3.84
N LEU A 92 10.72 3.77 2.95
CA LEU A 92 11.01 4.11 1.56
C LEU A 92 9.75 4.60 0.83
N GLU A 93 8.63 3.88 0.97
CA GLU A 93 7.38 4.28 0.34
C GLU A 93 6.83 5.59 0.90
N HIS A 94 6.92 5.80 2.23
CA HIS A 94 6.58 7.09 2.82
C HIS A 94 7.41 8.23 2.23
N LYS A 95 8.74 8.05 2.07
CA LYS A 95 9.59 9.06 1.42
C LYS A 95 9.18 9.34 -0.02
N ARG A 96 8.86 8.31 -0.79
CA ARG A 96 8.37 8.46 -2.17
C ARG A 96 7.06 9.23 -2.23
N ILE A 97 6.12 8.92 -1.33
CA ILE A 97 4.84 9.62 -1.18
C ILE A 97 5.06 11.08 -0.82
N GLN A 98 5.89 11.38 0.18
CA GLN A 98 6.19 12.75 0.60
C GLN A 98 6.81 13.57 -0.54
N ASN A 99 7.75 12.98 -1.29
CA ASN A 99 8.34 13.62 -2.45
C ASN A 99 7.29 13.92 -3.54
N ALA A 100 6.42 12.96 -3.86
CA ALA A 100 5.36 13.15 -4.83
C ALA A 100 4.35 14.24 -4.41
N LEU A 101 3.96 14.26 -3.13
CA LEU A 101 3.07 15.28 -2.57
C LEU A 101 3.71 16.67 -2.58
N ALA A 102 5.03 16.77 -2.36
CA ALA A 102 5.75 18.05 -2.46
C ALA A 102 5.68 18.62 -3.88
N PHE A 103 5.94 17.80 -4.91
CA PHE A 103 5.81 18.22 -6.31
C PHE A 103 4.37 18.56 -6.68
N LEU A 104 3.40 17.74 -6.26
CA LEU A 104 1.98 18.02 -6.48
C LEU A 104 1.58 19.37 -5.88
N ASN A 105 2.01 19.66 -4.65
CA ASN A 105 1.76 20.92 -3.99
C ASN A 105 2.33 22.11 -4.77
N THR A 106 3.57 21.99 -5.28
CA THR A 106 4.16 23.01 -6.17
C THR A 106 3.33 23.21 -7.44
N ILE A 107 2.92 22.13 -8.11
CA ILE A 107 2.11 22.22 -9.34
C ILE A 107 0.77 22.92 -9.06
N CYS A 108 0.07 22.52 -8.00
CA CYS A 108 -1.19 23.16 -7.61
C CYS A 108 -0.99 24.65 -7.33
N HIS A 109 0.07 25.02 -6.62
CA HIS A 109 0.36 26.41 -6.29
C HIS A 109 0.63 27.26 -7.54
N GLU A 110 1.43 26.76 -8.49
CA GLU A 110 1.71 27.48 -9.74
C GLU A 110 0.45 27.66 -10.61
N LEU A 111 -0.40 26.64 -10.70
CA LEU A 111 -1.68 26.73 -11.41
C LEU A 111 -2.63 27.74 -10.75
N GLU A 112 -2.76 27.69 -9.42
CA GLU A 112 -3.58 28.64 -8.67
C GLU A 112 -3.08 30.08 -8.83
N ASN A 113 -1.75 30.30 -8.78
CA ASN A 113 -1.14 31.61 -9.01
C ASN A 113 -1.37 32.14 -10.43
N ALA A 114 -1.52 31.24 -11.42
CA ALA A 114 -1.90 31.59 -12.79
C ALA A 114 -3.40 31.86 -12.96
N GLY A 115 -4.20 31.79 -11.88
CA GLY A 115 -5.65 31.96 -11.92
C GLY A 115 -6.41 30.71 -12.38
N CYS A 116 -5.76 29.54 -12.41
CA CYS A 116 -6.37 28.26 -12.73
C CYS A 116 -6.74 27.53 -11.43
N PRO A 117 -8.01 27.50 -10.99
CA PRO A 117 -8.39 26.80 -9.78
C PRO A 117 -8.23 25.29 -9.97
N VAL A 118 -7.52 24.62 -9.04
CA VAL A 118 -7.20 23.20 -9.13
C VAL A 118 -8.03 22.37 -8.15
N THR A 119 -8.45 21.19 -8.59
CA THR A 119 -8.98 20.12 -7.74
C THR A 119 -8.16 18.85 -7.98
N VAL A 120 -7.60 18.29 -6.91
CA VAL A 120 -6.91 16.99 -6.94
C VAL A 120 -7.92 15.89 -6.61
N ILE A 121 -7.99 14.87 -7.46
CA ILE A 121 -8.90 13.73 -7.31
C ILE A 121 -8.07 12.46 -7.14
N LYS A 122 -8.44 11.63 -6.15
CA LYS A 122 -7.81 10.33 -5.89
C LYS A 122 -8.86 9.27 -5.63
N SER A 123 -8.69 8.11 -6.26
CA SER A 123 -9.49 6.92 -5.94
C SER A 123 -9.19 6.43 -4.52
N LEU A 124 -10.25 6.36 -3.70
CA LEU A 124 -10.18 6.01 -2.26
C LEU A 124 -9.75 4.57 -2.01
N ASP A 125 -10.02 3.64 -2.94
CA ASP A 125 -9.82 2.20 -2.74
C ASP A 125 -8.38 1.81 -2.38
N HIS A 126 -7.42 2.65 -2.79
CA HIS A 126 -6.00 2.45 -2.57
C HIS A 126 -5.41 3.32 -1.46
N TRP A 127 -6.17 4.19 -0.79
CA TRP A 127 -5.61 4.96 0.32
C TRP A 127 -5.10 4.03 1.45
N PRO A 128 -3.92 4.27 2.05
CA PRO A 128 -2.99 5.40 1.89
C PRO A 128 -1.93 5.28 0.79
N ASP A 129 -1.97 4.24 -0.06
CA ASP A 129 -1.07 4.10 -1.18
C ASP A 129 -1.32 5.19 -2.24
N LEU A 130 -0.28 5.98 -2.53
CA LEU A 130 -0.30 7.01 -3.57
C LEU A 130 0.04 6.45 -4.95
N GLY A 131 0.56 5.23 -5.04
CA GLY A 131 1.15 4.66 -6.26
C GLY A 131 0.19 4.41 -7.44
N GLY A 132 -1.04 4.91 -7.39
CA GLY A 132 -2.01 4.88 -8.48
C GLY A 132 -2.51 6.28 -8.83
N ASP A 133 -3.14 6.41 -9.99
CA ASP A 133 -3.50 7.67 -10.67
C ASP A 133 -4.06 8.75 -9.74
N LEU A 134 -3.43 9.93 -9.80
CA LEU A 134 -3.91 11.20 -9.27
C LEU A 134 -4.35 12.03 -10.47
N ASP A 135 -5.61 12.46 -10.46
CA ASP A 135 -6.13 13.34 -11.50
C ASP A 135 -6.09 14.78 -10.99
N LEU A 136 -5.67 15.70 -11.87
CA LEU A 136 -5.79 17.13 -11.65
C LEU A 136 -6.87 17.67 -12.58
N PHE A 137 -7.86 18.33 -11.99
CA PHE A 137 -8.90 19.03 -12.69
C PHE A 137 -8.74 20.54 -12.50
N THR A 138 -8.84 21.31 -13.58
CA THR A 138 -9.00 22.76 -13.54
C THR A 138 -10.16 23.17 -14.43
N SER A 139 -10.95 24.14 -13.99
CA SER A 139 -11.94 24.77 -14.87
C SER A 139 -11.25 25.73 -15.82
N GLY A 140 -11.60 25.70 -17.11
CA GLY A 140 -11.22 26.72 -18.09
C GLY A 140 -12.42 27.59 -18.46
N ASP A 141 -12.17 28.84 -18.82
CA ASP A 141 -13.20 29.67 -19.44
C ASP A 141 -13.30 29.31 -20.93
N LYS A 142 -14.50 28.89 -21.36
CA LYS A 142 -14.77 28.52 -22.76
C LYS A 142 -14.57 29.69 -23.73
N ASP A 143 -14.64 30.93 -23.25
CA ASP A 143 -14.60 32.13 -24.08
C ASP A 143 -13.16 32.69 -24.22
N VAL A 144 -12.17 32.02 -23.62
CA VAL A 144 -10.73 32.42 -23.61
C VAL A 144 -9.84 31.42 -24.39
N VAL A 145 -10.43 30.40 -25.05
CA VAL A 145 -9.71 29.34 -25.80
C VAL A 145 -9.57 29.65 -27.28
#